data_AF-A0A7W0V4H9-F1
#
_entry.id   AF-A0A7W0V4H9-F1
#
_cell.length_a   1.000
_cell.length_b   1.000
_cell.length_c   1.000
_cell.angle_alpha   90.00
_cell.angle_beta   90.00
_cell.angle_gamma   90.00
#
_symmetry.space_group_name_H-M   'P 1'
#
loop_
_entity.id
_entity.type
_entity.pdbx_description
1 polymer ?
#
loop_
_entity_poly.entity_id
_entity_poly.type
_entity_poly.pdbx_seq_one_letter_code
_entity_poly.pdbx_strand_id
1 'polypeptide(L)'
;MAPSLPSGHVTFLFTDIEGSTRLWERDAAAMRGALDRHNVILDEAIASHGGVHFKTIGDAFQAAFPTPERALAAAVAAQQELAREIWPETGPIRVRMGLHLGEAHPNASGDYLAPCLNRLARLLAVGYGGQ
;
A
#
# COMPACT_ATOMS: atom_id res chain seq x y z
N MET A 1 -10.45 -8.55 18.59
CA MET A 1 -9.40 -9.48 18.12
C MET A 1 -8.77 -8.84 16.90
N ALA A 2 -7.43 -8.83 16.79
CA ALA A 2 -6.79 -8.38 15.56
C ALA A 2 -7.23 -9.29 14.39
N PRO A 3 -7.48 -8.75 13.19
CA PRO A 3 -7.88 -9.57 12.05
C PRO A 3 -6.81 -10.61 11.75
N SER A 4 -7.22 -11.85 11.48
CA SER A 4 -6.31 -12.91 11.08
C SER A 4 -5.75 -12.65 9.68
N LEU A 5 -4.45 -12.83 9.49
CA LEU A 5 -3.80 -12.72 8.19
C LEU A 5 -4.34 -13.79 7.21
N PRO A 6 -4.66 -13.41 5.95
CA PRO A 6 -5.01 -14.37 4.90
C PRO A 6 -3.95 -15.47 4.70
N SER A 7 -4.36 -16.65 4.23
CA SER A 7 -3.48 -17.81 4.05
C SER A 7 -3.99 -18.69 2.91
N GLY A 8 -3.10 -19.40 2.22
CA GLY A 8 -3.42 -20.14 0.99
C GLY A 8 -3.28 -19.22 -0.22
N HIS A 9 -4.33 -19.06 -1.02
CA HIS A 9 -4.33 -18.09 -2.12
C HIS A 9 -4.60 -16.68 -1.58
N VAL A 10 -3.57 -15.82 -1.60
CA VAL A 10 -3.61 -14.47 -1.05
C VAL A 10 -3.32 -13.46 -2.15
N THR A 11 -4.12 -12.40 -2.22
CA THR A 11 -3.81 -11.25 -3.08
C THR A 11 -3.10 -10.19 -2.28
N PHE A 12 -1.92 -9.79 -2.74
CA PHE A 12 -1.12 -8.76 -2.10
C PHE A 12 -1.27 -7.43 -2.83
N LEU A 13 -1.36 -6.35 -2.07
CA LEU A 13 -1.24 -4.97 -2.53
C LEU A 13 0.04 -4.38 -1.96
N PHE A 14 0.96 -3.98 -2.84
CA PHE A 14 2.11 -3.15 -2.45
C PHE A 14 1.89 -1.73 -2.96
N THR A 15 2.27 -0.74 -2.14
CA THR A 15 2.24 0.67 -2.50
C THR A 15 3.60 1.33 -2.28
N ASP A 16 3.84 2.45 -2.95
CA ASP A 16 5.06 3.27 -2.78
C ASP A 16 4.77 4.71 -3.24
N ILE A 17 5.23 5.73 -2.51
CA ILE A 17 5.04 7.12 -2.94
C ILE A 17 6.08 7.47 -4.00
N GLU A 18 5.61 7.88 -5.17
CA GLU A 18 6.49 8.29 -6.26
C GLU A 18 7.29 9.55 -5.90
N GLY A 19 8.61 9.44 -5.93
CA GLY A 19 9.52 10.57 -5.72
C GLY A 19 9.62 11.04 -4.26
N SER A 20 9.21 10.21 -3.29
CA SER A 20 9.19 10.56 -1.86
C SER A 20 10.54 11.02 -1.32
N THR A 21 11.66 10.44 -1.77
CA THR A 21 13.01 10.88 -1.37
C THR A 21 13.22 12.36 -1.62
N ARG A 22 12.79 12.88 -2.79
CA ARG A 22 12.93 14.30 -3.12
C ARG A 22 12.06 15.19 -2.24
N LEU A 23 10.87 14.70 -1.86
CA LEU A 23 9.98 15.42 -0.96
C LEU A 23 10.58 15.50 0.46
N TRP A 24 11.14 14.40 0.95
CA TRP A 24 11.88 14.36 2.23
C TRP A 24 13.05 15.34 2.26
N GLU A 25 13.84 15.39 1.20
CA GLU A 25 15.01 16.28 1.10
C GLU A 25 14.61 17.76 0.97
N ARG A 26 13.50 18.05 0.26
CA ARG A 26 13.01 19.41 0.06
C ARG A 26 12.39 19.99 1.32
N ASP A 27 11.49 19.23 1.95
CA ASP A 27 10.73 19.67 3.12
C ASP A 27 10.26 18.47 3.95
N ALA A 28 11.06 18.10 4.95
CA ALA A 28 10.78 16.94 5.80
C ALA A 28 9.56 17.13 6.71
N ALA A 29 9.22 18.38 7.08
CA ALA A 29 8.06 18.65 7.93
C ALA A 29 6.77 18.45 7.14
N ALA A 30 6.69 19.04 5.95
CA ALA A 30 5.58 18.85 5.02
C ALA A 30 5.42 17.36 4.64
N MET A 31 6.53 16.67 4.34
CA MET A 31 6.49 15.25 4.00
C MET A 31 6.00 14.39 5.16
N ARG A 32 6.33 14.73 6.42
CA ARG A 32 5.82 14.01 7.60
C ARG A 32 4.30 14.13 7.69
N GLY A 33 3.75 15.35 7.58
CA GLY A 33 2.31 15.57 7.61
C GLY A 33 1.58 14.87 6.46
N ALA A 34 2.17 14.91 5.26
CA ALA A 34 1.64 14.21 4.11
C ALA A 34 1.66 12.68 4.30
N LEU A 35 2.74 12.14 4.88
CA LEU A 35 2.85 10.71 5.16
C LEU A 35 1.81 10.24 6.19
N ASP A 36 1.56 11.03 7.24
CA ASP A 36 0.56 10.69 8.25
C ASP A 36 -0.84 10.61 7.62
N ARG A 37 -1.22 11.58 6.77
CA ARG A 37 -2.51 11.55 6.06
C ARG A 37 -2.59 10.45 5.02
N HIS A 38 -1.51 10.20 4.28
CA HIS A 38 -1.39 9.07 3.35
C HIS A 38 -1.67 7.74 4.05
N ASN A 39 -1.06 7.52 5.21
CA ASN A 39 -1.21 6.28 5.98
C ASN A 39 -2.67 6.06 6.41
N VAL A 40 -3.34 7.12 6.87
CA VAL A 40 -4.78 7.05 7.21
C VAL A 40 -5.61 6.63 6.01
N ILE A 41 -5.40 7.25 4.83
CA ILE A 41 -6.16 6.92 3.61
C ILE A 41 -5.95 5.46 3.21
N LEU A 42 -4.71 4.97 3.25
CA LEU A 42 -4.41 3.58 2.92
C LEU A 42 -5.01 2.60 3.93
N ASP A 43 -4.83 2.84 5.23
CA ASP A 43 -5.38 1.95 6.26
C ASP A 43 -6.91 1.88 6.18
N GLU A 44 -7.60 3.00 5.97
CA GLU A 44 -9.05 3.06 5.80
C GLU A 44 -9.51 2.28 4.56
N ALA A 45 -8.86 2.48 3.42
CA ALA A 45 -9.19 1.78 2.18
C ALA A 45 -8.96 0.27 2.29
N ILE A 46 -7.84 -0.14 2.90
CA ILE A 46 -7.47 -1.55 3.12
C ILE A 46 -8.49 -2.21 4.05
N ALA A 47 -8.76 -1.60 5.20
CA ALA A 47 -9.66 -2.16 6.21
C ALA A 47 -11.11 -2.25 5.72
N SER A 48 -11.60 -1.21 5.01
CA SER A 48 -12.97 -1.17 4.49
C SER A 48 -13.28 -2.27 3.47
N HIS A 49 -12.24 -2.77 2.80
CA HIS A 49 -12.35 -3.86 1.81
C HIS A 49 -11.88 -5.21 2.38
N GLY A 50 -11.71 -5.31 3.70
CA GLY A 50 -11.39 -6.55 4.39
C GLY A 50 -9.96 -7.06 4.12
N GLY A 51 -9.04 -6.15 3.81
CA GLY A 51 -7.61 -6.42 3.79
C GLY A 51 -6.96 -6.22 5.15
N VAL A 52 -5.73 -6.70 5.27
CA VAL A 52 -4.88 -6.51 6.45
C VAL A 52 -3.57 -5.88 6.00
N HIS A 53 -3.31 -4.65 6.46
CA HIS A 53 -1.99 -4.04 6.38
C HIS A 53 -1.06 -4.79 7.35
N PHE A 54 -0.05 -5.48 6.82
CA PHE A 54 0.83 -6.33 7.61
C PHE A 54 2.26 -5.79 7.72
N LYS A 55 2.65 -4.85 6.85
CA LYS A 55 3.99 -4.27 6.87
C LYS A 55 4.04 -2.88 6.24
N THR A 56 4.78 -1.98 6.89
CA THR A 56 5.24 -0.70 6.34
C THR A 56 6.76 -0.75 6.14
N ILE A 57 7.25 -0.23 5.02
CA ILE A 57 8.69 -0.05 4.76
C ILE A 57 8.91 1.39 4.30
N GLY A 58 9.33 2.28 5.20
CA GLY A 58 9.39 3.71 4.90
C GLY A 58 7.99 4.26 4.65
N ASP A 59 7.72 4.67 3.42
CA ASP A 59 6.45 5.15 2.89
C ASP A 59 5.66 4.09 2.10
N ALA A 60 6.24 2.90 1.90
CA ALA A 60 5.59 1.80 1.21
C ALA A 60 4.70 0.97 2.16
N PHE A 61 3.47 0.65 1.74
CA PHE A 61 2.57 -0.26 2.45
C PHE A 61 2.53 -1.62 1.77
N GLN A 62 2.38 -2.68 2.56
CA GLN A 62 2.09 -4.02 2.10
C GLN A 62 0.86 -4.56 2.83
N ALA A 63 -0.14 -4.93 2.03
CA ALA A 63 -1.40 -5.46 2.52
C ALA A 63 -1.74 -6.80 1.87
N ALA A 64 -2.48 -7.62 2.61
CA ALA A 64 -2.94 -8.94 2.20
C ALA A 64 -4.46 -9.01 2.20
N PHE A 65 -5.03 -9.59 1.14
CA PHE A 65 -6.46 -9.74 0.94
C PHE A 65 -6.82 -11.20 0.64
N PRO A 66 -8.00 -11.67 1.08
CA PRO A 66 -8.44 -13.03 0.81
C PRO A 66 -8.86 -13.25 -0.65
N THR A 67 -9.19 -12.18 -1.40
CA THR A 67 -9.59 -12.29 -2.82
C THR A 67 -9.04 -11.15 -3.67
N PRO A 68 -8.85 -11.35 -5.00
CA PRO A 68 -8.39 -10.30 -5.91
C PRO A 68 -9.33 -9.10 -6.00
N GLU A 69 -10.64 -9.32 -5.97
CA GLU A 69 -11.66 -8.28 -6.14
C GLU A 69 -11.60 -7.28 -4.99
N ARG A 70 -11.37 -7.76 -3.76
CA ARG A 70 -11.20 -6.92 -2.57
C ARG A 70 -9.94 -6.07 -2.64
N ALA A 71 -8.83 -6.66 -3.07
CA ALA A 71 -7.57 -5.94 -3.22
C ALA A 71 -7.66 -4.86 -4.30
N LEU A 72 -8.32 -5.16 -5.43
CA LEU A 72 -8.56 -4.21 -6.50
C LEU A 72 -9.48 -3.06 -6.05
N ALA A 73 -10.57 -3.36 -5.35
CA ALA A 73 -11.48 -2.36 -4.82
C ALA A 73 -10.76 -1.42 -3.82
N ALA A 74 -9.94 -1.97 -2.94
CA ALA A 74 -9.11 -1.20 -2.00
C ALA A 74 -8.13 -0.27 -2.73
N ALA A 75 -7.41 -0.78 -3.73
CA ALA A 75 -6.47 0.01 -4.51
C ALA A 75 -7.16 1.16 -5.26
N VAL A 76 -8.30 0.89 -5.90
CA VAL A 76 -9.09 1.92 -6.60
C VAL A 76 -9.60 2.98 -5.63
N ALA A 77 -10.17 2.58 -4.48
CA ALA A 77 -10.65 3.50 -3.47
C ALA A 77 -9.51 4.38 -2.94
N ALA A 78 -8.35 3.78 -2.62
CA ALA A 78 -7.18 4.51 -2.16
C ALA A 78 -6.69 5.52 -3.21
N GLN A 79 -6.56 5.12 -4.49
CA GLN A 79 -6.14 6.05 -5.56
C GLN A 79 -7.12 7.23 -5.71
N GLN A 80 -8.43 6.97 -5.62
CA GLN A 80 -9.44 8.02 -5.72
C GLN A 80 -9.37 9.01 -4.56
N GLU A 81 -9.22 8.52 -3.33
CA GLU A 81 -9.13 9.38 -2.14
C GLU A 81 -7.81 10.18 -2.13
N LEU A 82 -6.68 9.54 -2.45
CA LEU A 82 -5.39 10.23 -2.60
C LEU A 82 -5.44 11.36 -3.65
N ALA A 83 -6.16 11.14 -4.75
CA ALA A 83 -6.33 12.13 -5.82
C ALA A 83 -7.28 13.28 -5.45
N ARG A 84 -8.24 13.03 -4.55
CA ARG A 84 -9.18 14.06 -4.04
C ARG A 84 -8.60 14.87 -2.89
N GLU A 85 -7.69 14.27 -2.12
CA GLU A 85 -7.08 14.90 -0.97
C GLU A 85 -6.32 16.18 -1.38
N ILE A 86 -6.50 17.23 -0.57
CA ILE A 86 -5.76 18.48 -0.74
C ILE A 86 -4.48 18.35 0.07
N TRP A 87 -3.33 18.57 -0.58
CA TRP A 87 -2.00 18.46 0.01
C TRP A 87 -1.33 19.84 0.05
N PRO A 88 -1.59 20.67 1.07
CA PRO A 88 -1.30 22.11 1.01
C PRO A 88 0.20 22.41 0.88
N GLU A 89 1.04 21.60 1.51
CA GLU A 89 2.48 21.88 1.64
C GLU A 89 3.32 21.08 0.63
N THR A 90 2.96 19.81 0.39
CA THR A 90 3.75 18.96 -0.52
C THR A 90 3.36 19.14 -1.99
N GLY A 91 2.12 19.54 -2.26
CA GLY A 91 1.44 19.26 -3.53
C GLY A 91 0.98 17.80 -3.62
N PRO A 92 0.31 17.41 -4.71
CA PRO A 92 -0.30 16.08 -4.86
C PRO A 92 0.67 14.93 -4.58
N ILE A 93 0.26 14.01 -3.71
CA ILE A 93 1.00 12.77 -3.44
C ILE A 93 0.54 11.70 -4.42
N ARG A 94 1.48 11.19 -5.22
CA ARG A 94 1.20 10.18 -6.26
C ARG A 94 1.72 8.83 -5.78
N VAL A 95 0.85 7.84 -5.67
CA VAL A 95 1.19 6.52 -5.11
C VAL A 95 1.14 5.46 -6.20
N ARG A 96 2.20 4.68 -6.34
CA ARG A 96 2.23 3.48 -7.19
C ARG A 96 1.50 2.36 -6.47
N MET A 97 0.70 1.57 -7.18
CA MET A 97 0.08 0.38 -6.61
C MET A 97 0.30 -0.84 -7.49
N GLY A 98 0.67 -1.95 -6.86
CA GLY A 98 0.83 -3.24 -7.51
C GLY A 98 -0.06 -4.28 -6.85
N LEU A 99 -0.69 -5.14 -7.65
CA LEU A 99 -1.47 -6.26 -7.17
C LEU A 99 -0.92 -7.58 -7.70
N HIS A 100 -0.86 -8.60 -6.85
CA HIS A 100 -0.50 -9.95 -7.29
C HIS A 100 -1.11 -11.03 -6.40
N LEU A 101 -1.75 -12.02 -7.04
CA LEU A 101 -2.24 -13.23 -6.40
C LEU A 101 -1.14 -14.28 -6.36
N GLY A 102 -0.98 -14.96 -5.22
CA GLY A 102 -0.13 -16.12 -5.12
C GLY A 102 -0.43 -16.97 -3.89
N GLU A 103 0.13 -18.17 -3.86
CA GLU A 103 0.08 -19.05 -2.70
C GLU A 103 1.08 -18.55 -1.64
N ALA A 104 0.60 -18.31 -0.41
CA ALA A 104 1.40 -17.82 0.70
C ALA A 104 0.78 -18.17 2.05
N HIS A 105 1.63 -18.31 3.07
CA HIS A 105 1.22 -18.52 4.45
C HIS A 105 1.92 -17.49 5.35
N PRO A 106 1.20 -16.85 6.29
CA PRO A 106 1.81 -15.93 7.23
C PRO A 106 2.69 -16.71 8.22
N ASN A 107 3.82 -16.12 8.58
CA ASN A 107 4.71 -16.66 9.61
C ASN A 107 4.28 -16.19 11.02
N ALA A 108 4.95 -16.71 12.04
CA ALA A 108 4.64 -16.38 13.44
C ALA A 108 4.83 -14.90 13.81
N SER A 109 5.59 -14.14 13.02
CA SER A 109 5.76 -12.69 13.20
C SER A 109 4.70 -11.84 12.48
N GLY A 110 3.75 -12.46 11.79
CA GLY A 110 2.71 -11.75 11.05
C GLY A 110 3.16 -11.23 9.68
N ASP A 111 4.11 -11.90 9.05
CA ASP A 111 4.70 -11.51 7.77
C ASP A 111 4.65 -12.66 6.75
N TYR A 112 4.89 -12.36 5.47
CA TYR A 112 4.91 -13.33 4.39
C TYR A 112 6.28 -13.42 3.73
N LEU A 113 6.71 -14.65 3.46
CA LEU A 113 7.89 -14.95 2.66
C LEU A 113 7.46 -15.88 1.52
N ALA A 114 7.15 -15.31 0.36
CA ALA A 114 6.71 -16.07 -0.81
C ALA A 114 7.23 -15.47 -2.13
N PRO A 115 7.49 -16.30 -3.17
CA PRO A 115 7.99 -15.81 -4.46
C PRO A 115 7.08 -14.77 -5.14
N CYS A 116 5.77 -14.82 -4.88
CA CYS A 116 4.80 -13.86 -5.41
C CYS A 116 5.10 -12.41 -4.94
N LEU A 117 5.61 -12.22 -3.71
CA LEU A 117 6.00 -10.88 -3.21
C LEU A 117 7.20 -10.31 -3.98
N ASN A 118 8.16 -11.16 -4.37
CA ASN A 118 9.32 -10.72 -5.17
C ASN A 118 8.88 -10.26 -6.57
N ARG A 119 7.92 -10.97 -7.19
CA ARG A 119 7.35 -10.57 -8.48
C ARG A 119 6.55 -9.28 -8.35
N LEU A 120 5.77 -9.16 -7.28
CA LEU A 120 4.98 -7.96 -7.01
C LEU A 120 5.87 -6.73 -6.80
N ALA A 121 6.96 -6.83 -6.06
CA ALA A 121 7.91 -5.73 -5.89
C ALA A 121 8.47 -5.24 -7.24
N ARG A 122 8.77 -6.16 -8.16
CA ARG A 122 9.23 -5.82 -9.52
C ARG A 122 8.13 -5.20 -10.39
N LEU A 123 6.89 -5.65 -10.22
CA LEU A 123 5.73 -5.05 -10.90
C LEU A 123 5.50 -3.61 -10.43
N LEU A 124 5.56 -3.38 -9.12
CA LEU A 124 5.44 -2.03 -8.53
C LEU A 124 6.52 -1.09 -9.06
N ALA A 125 7.76 -1.58 -9.17
CA ALA A 125 8.91 -0.78 -9.60
C ALA A 125 8.82 -0.25 -11.04
N VAL A 126 7.97 -0.84 -11.89
CA VAL A 126 7.73 -0.39 -13.26
C VAL A 126 6.43 0.43 -13.40
N GLY A 127 5.70 0.63 -12.30
CA GLY A 127 4.50 1.45 -12.25
C GLY A 127 4.80 2.94 -12.02
N TYR A 128 3.82 3.79 -12.35
CA TYR A 128 3.87 5.23 -12.10
C TYR A 128 2.97 5.62 -10.93
N GLY A 129 3.25 6.76 -10.29
CA GLY A 129 2.38 7.26 -9.24
C GLY A 129 0.98 7.57 -9.81
N GLY A 130 -0.07 7.09 -9.15
CA GLY A 130 -1.46 7.15 -9.62
C GLY A 130 -1.89 6.00 -10.55
N GLN A 131 -1.08 4.94 -10.65
CA GLN A 131 -1.36 3.71 -11.40
C GLN A 131 -1.57 2.51 -10.46
#